data_AF-A0A7W4HXH2-F1
#
_entry.id   AF-A0A7W4HXH2-F1
#
_cell.length_a   1.000
_cell.length_b   1.000
_cell.length_c   1.000
_cell.angle_alpha   90.00
_cell.angle_beta   90.00
_cell.angle_gamma   90.00
#
_symmetry.space_group_name_H-M   'P 1'
#
loop_
_entity.id
_entity.type
_entity.pdbx_description
1 polymer ?
#
loop_
_entity_poly.entity_id
_entity_poly.type
_entity_poly.pdbx_seq_one_letter_code
_entity_poly.pdbx_strand_id
1 'polypeptide(L)'
;MLLNLSNHPYSTWQKEQCQAAKELFGGVADMPFPNVDPYADETEIMEIAETYFQKIQTEYSAEIAAVHLMGELCFCFALARLLQSIGIKVVASTTERKVIEQEEGQKTVVFHFIRFREYASL
;
A
#
# COMPACT_ATOMS: atom_id res chain seq x y z
N MET A 1 -9.90 -0.26 11.02
CA MET A 1 -8.61 -0.95 10.75
C MET A 1 -7.92 -0.36 9.53
N LEU A 2 -6.63 -0.63 9.36
CA LEU A 2 -5.86 -0.36 8.14
C LEU A 2 -6.00 -1.56 7.20
N LEU A 3 -6.50 -1.35 5.98
CA LEU A 3 -6.44 -2.39 4.95
C LEU A 3 -5.08 -2.29 4.26
N ASN A 4 -4.21 -3.28 4.45
CA ASN A 4 -2.95 -3.38 3.74
C ASN A 4 -3.17 -3.98 2.34
N LEU A 5 -3.09 -3.13 1.33
CA LEU A 5 -3.03 -3.51 -0.07
C LEU A 5 -1.67 -3.10 -0.63
N SER A 6 -0.64 -3.85 -0.24
CA SER A 6 0.71 -3.62 -0.73
C SER A 6 1.42 -4.91 -1.14
N ASN A 7 2.49 -4.78 -1.93
CA ASN A 7 3.40 -5.88 -2.26
C ASN A 7 4.22 -6.39 -1.06
N HIS A 8 4.00 -5.85 0.15
CA HIS A 8 4.61 -6.28 1.40
C HIS A 8 3.52 -6.75 2.39
N PRO A 9 3.28 -8.07 2.51
CA PRO A 9 2.30 -8.61 3.44
C PRO A 9 2.58 -8.21 4.89
N TYR A 10 1.54 -8.08 5.72
CA TYR A 10 1.69 -7.65 7.12
C TYR A 10 2.65 -8.52 7.92
N SER A 11 2.74 -9.81 7.62
CA SER A 11 3.68 -10.76 8.25
C SER A 11 5.16 -10.41 8.02
N THR A 12 5.47 -9.58 7.03
CA THR A 12 6.84 -9.17 6.68
C THR A 12 7.23 -7.82 7.27
N TRP A 13 6.31 -7.13 7.94
CA TRP A 13 6.52 -5.78 8.41
C TRP A 13 7.48 -5.71 9.61
N GLN A 14 8.21 -4.61 9.67
CA GLN A 14 9.01 -4.26 10.84
C GLN A 14 8.10 -3.96 12.03
N LYS A 15 8.60 -4.20 13.25
CA LYS A 15 7.82 -4.02 14.49
C LYS A 15 7.27 -2.61 14.61
N GLU A 16 8.06 -1.62 14.20
CA GLU A 16 7.74 -0.20 14.20
C GLU A 16 6.54 0.11 13.30
N GLN A 17 6.48 -0.51 12.13
CA GLN A 17 5.38 -0.36 11.19
C GLN A 17 4.09 -1.01 11.72
N CYS A 18 4.19 -2.20 12.31
CA CYS A 18 3.07 -2.87 12.96
C CYS A 18 2.50 -2.04 14.12
N GLN A 19 3.39 -1.47 14.95
CA GLN A 19 3.01 -0.65 16.09
C GLN A 19 2.31 0.63 15.62
N ALA A 20 2.88 1.34 14.65
CA ALA A 20 2.27 2.54 14.07
C ALA A 20 0.88 2.25 13.49
N ALA A 21 0.71 1.11 12.82
CA ALA A 21 -0.59 0.74 12.24
C ALA A 21 -1.64 0.46 13.34
N LYS A 22 -1.24 -0.21 14.42
CA LYS A 22 -2.11 -0.47 15.57
C LYS A 22 -2.52 0.82 16.28
N GLU A 23 -1.57 1.73 16.51
CA GLU A 23 -1.83 3.02 17.18
C GLU A 23 -2.74 3.93 16.35
N LEU A 24 -2.51 4.01 15.03
CA LEU A 24 -3.25 4.92 14.16
C LEU A 24 -4.60 4.38 13.69
N PHE A 25 -4.72 3.05 13.52
CA PHE A 25 -5.86 2.45 12.83
C PHE A 25 -6.51 1.29 13.60
N GLY A 26 -5.99 0.92 14.78
CA GLY A 26 -6.53 -0.10 15.67
C GLY A 26 -6.21 -1.56 15.28
N GLY A 27 -5.77 -1.81 14.05
CA GLY A 27 -5.46 -3.15 13.54
C GLY A 27 -5.18 -3.13 12.04
N VAL A 28 -4.77 -4.28 11.50
CA VAL A 28 -4.41 -4.46 10.09
C VAL A 28 -5.10 -5.70 9.53
N ALA A 29 -5.66 -5.59 8.33
CA ALA A 29 -6.08 -6.72 7.51
C ALA A 29 -5.30 -6.70 6.19
N ASP A 30 -4.86 -7.86 5.71
CA ASP A 30 -4.19 -7.97 4.41
C ASP A 30 -5.21 -8.24 3.30
N MET A 31 -5.06 -7.50 2.20
CA MET A 31 -5.63 -7.82 0.90
C MET A 31 -4.47 -8.12 -0.06
N PRO A 32 -4.48 -9.24 -0.80
CA PRO A 32 -3.42 -9.55 -1.75
C PRO A 32 -3.26 -8.43 -2.79
N PHE A 33 -2.04 -7.99 -3.04
CA PHE A 33 -1.75 -7.04 -4.12
C PHE A 33 -1.90 -7.73 -5.49
N PRO A 34 -2.47 -7.06 -6.52
CA PRO A 34 -2.61 -7.67 -7.83
C PRO A 34 -1.25 -7.98 -8.46
N ASN A 35 -1.19 -9.08 -9.20
CA ASN A 35 -0.13 -9.28 -10.17
C ASN A 35 -0.45 -8.42 -11.40
N VAL A 36 0.23 -7.28 -11.55
CA VAL A 36 0.05 -6.37 -12.68
C VAL A 36 1.02 -6.78 -13.78
N ASP A 37 0.49 -7.08 -14.97
CA ASP A 37 1.30 -7.43 -16.13
C ASP A 37 2.11 -6.20 -16.59
N PRO A 38 3.45 -6.29 -16.75
CA PRO A 38 4.25 -5.18 -17.26
C PRO A 38 3.90 -4.75 -18.70
N TYR A 39 3.15 -5.55 -19.46
CA TYR A 39 2.63 -5.21 -20.78
C TYR A 39 1.21 -4.64 -20.77
N ALA A 40 0.58 -4.55 -19.60
CA ALA A 40 -0.76 -3.99 -19.47
C ALA A 40 -0.77 -2.52 -19.89
N ASP A 41 -1.78 -2.14 -20.67
CA ASP A 41 -2.02 -0.75 -21.04
C ASP A 41 -2.82 0.02 -19.96
N GLU A 42 -3.06 1.31 -20.20
CA GLU A 42 -3.77 2.15 -19.24
C GLU A 42 -5.22 1.72 -19.00
N THR A 43 -5.86 1.08 -19.97
CA THR A 43 -7.24 0.56 -19.85
C THR A 43 -7.24 -0.66 -18.93
N GLU A 44 -6.33 -1.61 -19.16
CA GLU A 44 -6.19 -2.80 -18.33
C GLU A 44 -5.83 -2.43 -16.87
N ILE A 45 -4.96 -1.43 -16.67
CA ILE A 45 -4.65 -0.91 -15.33
C ILE A 45 -5.89 -0.36 -14.64
N MET A 46 -6.73 0.40 -15.35
CA MET A 46 -7.96 0.95 -14.81
C MET A 46 -8.96 -0.17 -14.46
N GLU A 47 -9.12 -1.18 -15.31
CA GLU A 47 -9.99 -2.34 -15.04
C GLU A 47 -9.56 -3.11 -13.79
N ILE A 48 -8.26 -3.30 -13.58
CA ILE A 48 -7.71 -3.89 -12.35
C ILE A 48 -8.04 -2.99 -11.15
N ALA A 49 -7.85 -1.67 -11.26
CA ALA A 49 -8.17 -0.73 -10.19
C ALA A 49 -9.66 -0.73 -9.83
N GLU A 50 -10.56 -0.73 -10.82
CA GLU A 50 -12.01 -0.82 -10.62
C GLU A 50 -12.43 -2.13 -9.95
N THR A 51 -11.83 -3.25 -10.36
CA THR A 51 -12.05 -4.56 -9.72
C THR A 51 -11.68 -4.54 -8.24
N TYR A 52 -10.54 -3.94 -7.88
CA TYR A 52 -10.12 -3.82 -6.48
C TYR A 52 -10.97 -2.82 -5.70
N PHE A 53 -11.36 -1.72 -6.32
CA PHE A 53 -12.27 -0.75 -5.72
C PHE A 53 -13.60 -1.40 -5.34
N GLN A 54 -14.20 -2.18 -6.24
CA GLN A 54 -15.44 -2.92 -5.98
C GLN A 54 -15.27 -3.90 -4.81
N LYS A 55 -14.20 -4.71 -4.80
CA LYS A 55 -13.90 -5.63 -3.69
C LYS A 55 -13.79 -4.92 -2.34
N ILE A 56 -13.08 -3.79 -2.31
CA ILE A 56 -12.93 -2.97 -1.08
C ILE A 56 -14.30 -2.49 -0.60
N GLN A 57 -15.15 -2.00 -1.50
CA GLN A 57 -16.50 -1.55 -1.15
C GLN A 57 -17.39 -2.68 -0.63
N THR A 58 -17.32 -3.87 -1.24
CA THR A 58 -18.20 -4.99 -0.88
C THR A 58 -17.75 -5.73 0.38
N GLU A 59 -16.44 -5.88 0.58
CA GLU A 59 -15.90 -6.75 1.64
C GLU A 59 -15.48 -5.98 2.90
N TYR A 60 -15.24 -4.66 2.81
CA TYR A 60 -14.57 -3.92 3.90
C TYR A 60 -15.19 -2.55 4.25
N SER A 61 -16.25 -2.10 3.55
CA SER A 61 -16.74 -0.70 3.60
C SER A 61 -17.10 -0.15 4.98
N ALA A 62 -17.50 -0.99 5.94
CA ALA A 62 -17.92 -0.54 7.28
C ALA A 62 -16.75 -0.37 8.29
N GLU A 63 -15.56 -0.91 8.00
CA GLU A 63 -14.51 -1.11 9.03
C GLU A 63 -13.16 -0.46 8.68
N ILE A 64 -13.03 0.15 7.50
CA ILE A 64 -11.77 0.76 7.05
C ILE A 64 -11.62 2.18 7.58
N ALA A 65 -10.52 2.42 8.29
CA ALA A 65 -10.06 3.78 8.63
C ALA A 65 -9.17 4.38 7.53
N ALA A 66 -8.36 3.53 6.88
CA ALA A 66 -7.54 3.89 5.73
C ALA A 66 -7.11 2.65 4.94
N VAL A 67 -6.76 2.83 3.67
CA VAL A 67 -6.08 1.82 2.84
C VAL A 67 -4.59 2.16 2.75
N HIS A 68 -3.73 1.24 3.15
CA HIS A 68 -2.30 1.31 2.87
C HIS A 68 -2.04 0.75 1.47
N LEU A 69 -1.61 1.61 0.54
CA LEU A 69 -1.49 1.28 -0.88
C LEU A 69 -0.05 1.50 -1.35
N MET A 70 0.65 0.42 -1.73
CA MET A 70 2.02 0.49 -2.27
C MET A 70 2.33 -0.70 -3.19
N GLY A 71 3.01 -0.44 -4.31
CA GLY A 71 3.42 -1.48 -5.25
C GLY A 71 3.60 -0.88 -6.65
N GLU A 72 2.89 -1.43 -7.63
CA GLU A 72 2.86 -0.89 -9.00
C GLU A 72 2.22 0.52 -9.01
N LEU A 73 2.90 1.48 -9.62
CA LEU A 73 2.63 2.90 -9.47
C LEU A 73 1.33 3.33 -10.17
N CYS A 74 1.08 2.83 -11.39
CA CYS A 74 -0.09 3.22 -12.18
C CYS A 74 -1.38 2.68 -11.56
N PHE A 75 -1.39 1.42 -11.13
CA PHE A 75 -2.48 0.81 -10.36
C PHE A 75 -2.70 1.56 -9.04
N CYS A 76 -1.65 1.84 -8.26
CA CYS A 76 -1.78 2.57 -7.01
C CYS A 76 -2.40 3.95 -7.23
N PHE A 77 -2.00 4.66 -8.28
CA PHE A 77 -2.55 5.97 -8.63
C PHE A 77 -4.03 5.87 -9.01
N ALA A 78 -4.40 4.96 -9.91
CA ALA A 78 -5.77 4.76 -10.35
C ALA A 78 -6.70 4.40 -9.17
N LEU A 79 -6.30 3.43 -8.34
CA LEU A 79 -7.09 3.01 -7.19
C LEU A 79 -7.16 4.08 -6.10
N ALA A 80 -6.08 4.82 -5.83
CA ALA A 80 -6.09 5.91 -4.86
C ALA A 80 -7.16 6.97 -5.22
N ARG A 81 -7.27 7.33 -6.50
CA ARG A 81 -8.30 8.27 -6.97
C ARG A 81 -9.71 7.76 -6.74
N LEU A 82 -9.97 6.50 -7.07
CA LEU A 82 -11.28 5.87 -6.87
C LEU A 82 -11.66 5.87 -5.38
N LEU A 83 -10.75 5.46 -4.51
CA LEU A 83 -10.98 5.41 -3.06
C LEU A 83 -11.19 6.81 -2.46
N GLN A 84 -10.37 7.78 -2.83
CA GLN A 84 -10.49 9.16 -2.36
C GLN A 84 -11.80 9.81 -2.84
N SER A 85 -12.32 9.45 -4.01
CA SER A 85 -13.60 9.99 -4.54
C SER A 85 -14.81 9.66 -3.66
N ILE A 86 -14.71 8.62 -2.82
CA ILE A 86 -15.73 8.24 -1.84
C ILE A 86 -15.31 8.53 -0.38
N GLY A 87 -14.24 9.29 -0.19
CA GLY A 87 -13.76 9.72 1.13
C GLY A 87 -12.93 8.68 1.89
N ILE A 88 -12.49 7.59 1.24
CA ILE A 88 -11.58 6.64 1.87
C ILE A 88 -10.16 7.22 1.89
N LYS A 89 -9.57 7.30 3.09
CA LYS A 89 -8.18 7.73 3.28
C LYS A 89 -7.21 6.71 2.70
N VAL A 90 -6.19 7.19 1.98
CA VAL A 90 -5.14 6.35 1.39
C VAL A 90 -3.78 6.78 1.91
N VAL A 91 -2.97 5.83 2.36
CA VAL A 91 -1.64 6.08 2.92
C VAL A 91 -0.58 5.18 2.28
N ALA A 92 0.68 5.63 2.21
CA ALA A 92 1.83 4.83 1.83
C ALA A 92 2.86 4.77 2.97
N SER A 93 3.59 3.68 3.07
CA SER A 93 4.74 3.59 3.97
C SER A 93 5.89 4.46 3.45
N THR A 94 6.29 5.44 4.26
CA THR A 94 7.51 6.22 4.03
C THR A 94 8.67 5.50 4.70
N THR A 95 9.69 5.16 3.92
CA THR A 95 10.90 4.50 4.43
C THR A 95 12.14 5.37 4.22
N GLU A 96 13.07 5.30 5.16
CA GLU A 96 14.45 5.74 4.93
C GLU A 96 15.21 4.59 4.25
N ARG A 97 15.87 4.90 3.13
CA ARG A 97 16.71 3.93 2.41
C ARG A 97 18.14 4.04 2.90
N LYS A 98 18.64 2.99 3.55
CA LYS A 98 20.04 2.87 3.94
C LYS A 98 20.76 1.87 3.04
N VAL A 99 21.87 2.29 2.47
CA VAL A 99 22.75 1.42 1.69
C VAL A 99 23.92 1.01 2.58
N ILE A 100 24.08 -0.30 2.76
CA ILE A 100 25.20 -0.89 3.48
C ILE A 100 26.10 -1.51 2.41
N GLU A 101 27.30 -0.95 2.26
CA GLU A 101 28.32 -1.55 1.40
C GLU A 101 28.90 -2.75 2.12
N GLN A 102 28.92 -3.89 1.44
CA GLN A 102 29.58 -5.10 1.89
C GLN A 102 30.93 -5.25 1.20
N GLU A 103 31.74 -6.20 1.68
CA GLU A 103 32.93 -6.64 0.98
C GLU A 103 32.57 -7.21 -0.42
N GLU A 104 33.54 -7.23 -1.34
CA GLU A 104 33.37 -7.76 -2.71
C GLU A 104 32.35 -7.01 -3.60
N GLY A 105 32.01 -5.76 -3.26
CA GLY A 105 31.16 -4.91 -4.11
C GLY A 105 29.66 -5.22 -4.02
N GLN A 106 29.25 -6.09 -3.08
CA GLN A 106 27.84 -6.31 -2.77
C GLN A 106 27.27 -5.13 -1.98
N LYS A 107 25.97 -4.84 -2.18
CA LYS A 107 25.26 -3.81 -1.43
C LYS A 107 23.96 -4.38 -0.88
N THR A 108 23.74 -4.20 0.42
CA THR A 108 22.42 -4.42 1.02
C THR A 108 21.69 -3.08 1.08
N VAL A 109 20.48 -3.06 0.55
CA VAL A 109 19.56 -1.94 0.71
C VAL A 109 18.58 -2.30 1.82
N VAL A 110 18.60 -1.56 2.91
CA VAL A 110 17.65 -1.69 4.01
C VAL A 110 16.67 -0.53 3.94
N PHE A 111 15.38 -0.84 4.04
CA PHE A 111 14.32 0.17 4.15
C PHE A 111 13.86 0.20 5.60
N HIS A 112 14.01 1.34 6.26
CA HIS A 112 13.55 1.54 7.63
C HIS A 112 12.24 2.33 7.62
N PHE A 113 11.17 1.76 8.16
CA PHE A 113 9.88 2.43 8.23
C PHE A 113 9.95 3.69 9.11
N ILE A 114 9.46 4.81 8.59
CA ILE A 114 9.40 6.09 9.31
C ILE A 114 7.96 6.42 9.73
N ARG A 115 7.02 6.37 8.78
CA ARG A 115 5.60 6.68 9.03
C ARG A 115 4.71 6.26 7.86
N PHE A 116 3.42 6.16 8.12
CA PHE A 116 2.41 6.23 7.07
C PHE A 116 2.23 7.70 6.64
N ARG A 117 2.31 7.95 5.34
CA ARG A 117 2.07 9.27 4.74
C ARG A 117 0.81 9.19 3.92
N GLU A 118 -0.11 10.12 4.17
CA GLU A 118 -1.34 10.24 3.39
C GLU A 118 -1.04 10.70 1.97
N TYR A 119 -1.71 10.09 0.98
CA TYR A 119 -1.73 10.59 -0.38
C TYR A 119 -2.37 11.98 -0.38
N ALA A 120 -1.86 12.90 -1.20
CA ALA A 120 -2.52 14.19 -1.38
C ALA A 120 -3.97 13.96 -1.86
N SER A 121 -4.91 14.76 -1.38
CA SER A 121 -6.27 14.75 -1.90
C SER A 121 -6.23 15.14 -3.39
N LEU A 122 -6.69 14.22 -4.25
CA LEU A 122 -6.73 14.39 -5.70
C LEU A 122 -8.09 14.92 -6.18
#